data_AF-A0A1G3KG04-F1
#
_entry.id   AF-A0A1G3KG04-F1
#
_cell.length_a   1.000
_cell.length_b   1.000
_cell.length_c   1.000
_cell.angle_alpha   90.00
_cell.angle_beta   90.00
_cell.angle_gamma   90.00
#
_symmetry.space_group_name_H-M   'P 1'
#
loop_
_entity.id
_entity.type
_entity.pdbx_description
1 polymer ?
#
loop_
_entity_poly.entity_id
_entity_poly.type
_entity_poly.pdbx_seq_one_letter_code
_entity_poly.pdbx_strand_id
1 'polypeptide(L)' 'MEMQRKYACRSATGGDGDKGRIVTVALPAPYEGIGNALRKTYSPPRESLPDDMMALLQKLDHH' A
#
# COMPACT_ATOMS: atom_id res chain seq x y z
N MET A 1 -3.36 -10.09 15.00
CA MET A 1 -2.33 -9.04 15.09
C MET A 1 -2.92 -7.75 14.53
N GLU A 2 -3.15 -6.77 15.39
CA GLU A 2 -3.77 -5.51 15.01
C GLU A 2 -2.65 -4.52 14.65
N MET A 3 -2.54 -4.18 13.36
CA MET A 3 -1.52 -3.26 12.87
C MET A 3 -1.99 -1.83 13.14
N GLN A 4 -1.47 -1.19 14.19
CA GLN A 4 -1.64 0.24 14.44
C GLN A 4 -1.08 1.04 13.26
N ARG A 5 -1.96 1.44 12.33
CA ARG A 5 -1.61 2.34 11.25
C ARG A 5 -1.48 3.74 11.82
N LYS A 6 -0.26 4.28 11.82
CA LYS A 6 0.00 5.68 12.14
C LYS A 6 -0.68 6.54 11.08
N TYR A 7 -1.87 7.05 11.37
CA TYR A 7 -2.52 8.09 10.58
C TYR A 7 -1.76 9.39 10.82
N ALA A 8 -0.67 9.60 10.10
CA ALA A 8 -0.05 10.91 10.02
C ALA A 8 -0.91 11.81 9.11
N CYS A 9 -2.06 12.24 9.61
CA CYS A 9 -2.83 13.33 9.03
C CYS A 9 -2.04 14.62 9.27
N ARG A 10 -1.20 15.00 8.32
CA ARG A 10 -0.49 16.28 8.37
C ARG A 10 -1.48 17.38 7.96
N SER A 11 -2.24 17.88 8.92
CA SER A 11 -3.06 19.09 8.75
C SER A 11 -2.13 20.29 8.62
N ALA A 12 -2.13 20.93 7.45
CA ALA A 12 -1.40 22.18 7.25
C ALA A 12 -2.16 23.31 7.96
N THR A 13 -1.69 23.71 9.15
CA THR A 13 -2.01 25.00 9.75
C THR A 13 -1.08 26.04 9.13
N GLY A 14 -1.60 26.87 8.23
CA GLY A 14 -0.81 27.93 7.63
C GLY A 14 -1.63 28.95 6.85
N GLY A 15 -1.83 30.12 7.47
CA GLY A 15 -1.85 31.40 6.77
C GLY A 15 -3.21 31.88 6.27
N ASP A 16 -3.78 32.84 6.99
CA ASP A 16 -4.78 33.78 6.50
C ASP A 16 -4.24 34.54 5.27
N GLY A 17 -4.97 34.49 4.15
CA GLY A 17 -4.55 35.00 2.85
C GLY A 17 -5.58 34.66 1.78
N ASP A 18 -6.40 35.65 1.43
CA ASP A 18 -7.43 35.63 0.39
C ASP A 18 -7.00 34.91 -0.91
N LYS A 19 -7.91 34.09 -1.47
CA LYS A 19 -7.80 33.29 -2.72
C LYS A 19 -7.13 31.90 -2.66
N GLY A 20 -7.61 31.03 -1.80
CA GLY A 20 -7.39 29.58 -1.93
C GLY A 20 -8.61 28.81 -1.46
N ARG A 21 -9.43 28.28 -2.38
CA ARG A 21 -10.51 27.36 -2.01
C ARG A 21 -9.86 26.12 -1.42
N ILE A 22 -9.84 26.00 -0.10
CA ILE A 22 -9.39 24.81 0.60
C ILE A 22 -10.37 23.70 0.24
N VAL A 23 -9.91 22.73 -0.56
CA VAL A 23 -10.66 21.52 -0.91
C VAL A 23 -10.11 20.38 -0.09
N THR A 24 -10.93 19.80 0.78
CA THR A 24 -10.58 18.61 1.53
C THR A 24 -10.56 17.43 0.56
N VAL A 25 -9.36 16.98 0.17
CA VAL A 25 -9.20 15.79 -0.67
C VAL A 25 -9.30 14.56 0.23
N ALA A 26 -10.28 13.71 -0.04
CA ALA A 26 -10.40 12.42 0.66
C ALA A 26 -9.26 11.49 0.24
N LEU A 27 -8.80 10.64 1.16
CA LEU A 27 -7.89 9.55 0.80
C LEU A 27 -8.61 8.59 -0.15
N PRO A 28 -7.94 8.13 -1.22
CA PRO A 28 -8.52 7.15 -2.12
C PRO A 28 -8.89 5.87 -1.37
N ALA A 29 -9.97 5.23 -1.78
CA ALA A 29 -10.38 3.98 -1.16
C ALA A 29 -9.30 2.89 -1.38
N PRO A 30 -9.26 1.86 -0.52
CA PRO A 30 -8.41 0.71 -0.75
C PRO A 30 -8.61 0.17 -2.17
N TYR A 31 -7.51 -0.10 -2.88
CA TYR A 31 -7.53 -0.58 -4.27
C TYR A 31 -8.05 0.43 -5.30
N GLU A 32 -7.92 1.73 -5.04
CA GLU A 32 -8.09 2.78 -6.06
C GLU A 32 -6.75 3.35 -6.56
N GLY A 33 -6.83 4.08 -7.68
CA GLY A 33 -5.73 4.88 -8.22
C GLY A 33 -4.47 4.06 -8.56
N ILE A 34 -3.31 4.69 -8.33
CA ILE A 34 -2.00 4.15 -8.71
C ILE A 34 -1.72 2.82 -7.99
N GLY A 35 -2.15 2.68 -6.74
CA GLY A 35 -2.00 1.43 -5.99
C GLY A 35 -2.69 0.25 -6.67
N ASN A 36 -3.89 0.47 -7.22
CA ASN A 36 -4.58 -0.56 -8.00
C ASN A 36 -3.90 -0.85 -9.33
N ALA A 37 -3.43 0.19 -10.02
CA ALA A 37 -2.71 0.04 -11.28
C ALA A 37 -1.45 -0.83 -11.09
N LEU A 38 -0.63 -0.51 -10.08
CA LEU A 38 0.56 -1.31 -9.74
C LEU A 38 0.18 -2.74 -9.37
N ARG A 39 -0.88 -2.93 -8.58
CA ARG A 39 -1.35 -4.27 -8.20
C ARG A 39 -1.77 -5.10 -9.42
N LYS A 40 -2.41 -4.50 -10.42
CA LYS A 40 -2.76 -5.18 -11.67
C LYS A 40 -1.53 -5.52 -12.48
N THR A 41 -0.58 -4.60 -12.60
CA THR A 41 0.65 -4.79 -13.39
C THR A 41 1.55 -5.87 -12.80
N TYR A 42 1.69 -5.89 -11.47
CA TYR A 42 2.59 -6.81 -10.76
C TYR A 42 1.83 -7.89 -9.99
N SER A 43 0.56 -8.16 -10.34
CA SER A 43 -0.16 -9.27 -9.72
C SER A 43 0.63 -10.55 -10.02
N PRO A 44 1.14 -11.26 -9.01
CA PRO A 44 1.82 -12.51 -9.27
C PRO A 44 0.85 -13.45 -10.00
N PRO A 45 1.32 -14.20 -11.01
CA PRO A 45 0.54 -15.27 -11.59
C PRO A 45 0.03 -16.18 -10.47
N ARG A 46 -1.18 -16.71 -10.63
CA ARG A 46 -1.72 -17.72 -9.69
C ARG A 46 -0.97 -19.05 -9.78
N GLU A 47 -0.04 -19.17 -10.71
CA GLU A 47 0.84 -20.30 -10.88
C GLU A 47 1.80 -20.35 -9.70
N SER A 48 1.99 -21.55 -9.18
CA SER A 48 2.75 -21.84 -7.97
C SER A 48 4.14 -21.21 -7.99
N LEU A 49 4.66 -20.92 -6.79
CA LEU A 49 6.04 -20.47 -6.61
C LEU A 49 6.99 -21.46 -7.32
N PRO A 50 8.07 -21.01 -8.00
CA PRO A 50 9.02 -21.91 -8.65
C PRO A 50 9.55 -22.97 -7.68
N ASP A 51 9.70 -24.21 -8.16
CA ASP A 51 10.09 -25.36 -7.35
C ASP A 51 11.43 -25.14 -6.61
N ASP A 52 12.37 -24.43 -7.24
CA ASP A 52 13.64 -24.06 -6.61
C ASP A 52 13.44 -23.20 -5.35
N MET A 53 12.49 -22.26 -5.38
CA MET A 53 12.16 -21.43 -4.22
C MET A 53 11.47 -22.25 -3.13
N MET A 54 10.62 -23.20 -3.52
CA MET A 54 9.99 -24.13 -2.58
C MET A 54 11.03 -25.04 -1.90
N ALA A 55 12.04 -25.51 -2.64
CA ALA A 55 13.14 -26.30 -2.09
C ALA A 55 13.98 -25.52 -1.08
N LEU A 56 14.18 -24.21 -1.29
CA LEU A 56 14.83 -23.34 -0.31
C LEU A 56 13.99 -23.18 0.96
N LEU A 57 12.68 -23.00 0.83
CA LEU A 57 11.78 -22.90 1.98
C LEU A 57 11.74 -24.19 2.82
N GLN A 58 11.76 -25.37 2.17
CA GLN A 58 11.80 -26.65 2.88
C GLN A 58 13.06 -26.83 3.74
N LYS A 59 14.19 -26.24 3.33
CA LYS A 59 15.43 -26.26 4.12
C LYS A 59 15.33 -25.41 5.39
N LEU A 60 14.55 -24.32 5.36
CA LEU A 60 14.29 -23.49 6.53
C LEU A 60 13.33 -24.18 7.51
N ASP A 61 12.37 -24.94 7.00
CA ASP A 61 11.35 -25.63 7.80
C ASP A 61 11.90 -26.85 8.59
N HIS A 62 13.08 -27.36 8.22
CA HIS A 62 13.75 -28.48 8.88
C HIS A 62 14.66 -28.09 10.06
N HIS A 63 14.57 -26.84 10.54
CA HIS A 63 15.36 -26.31 11.66
C HIS A 63 14.47 -25.93 12.85
#